data_AF-E7E8I7-F1
#
_entry.id   AF-E7E8I7-F1
#
_cell.length_a   1.000
_cell.length_b   1.000
_cell.length_c   1.000
_cell.angle_alpha   90.00
_cell.angle_beta   90.00
_cell.angle_gamma   90.00
#
_symmetry.space_group_name_H-M   'P 1'
#
loop_
_entity.id
_entity.type
_entity.pdbx_description
1 polymer ?
#
loop_
_entity_poly.entity_id
_entity_poly.type
_entity_poly.pdbx_seq_one_letter_code
_entity_poly.pdbx_strand_id
1 'polypeptide(L)'
;RWANRTTRVNFDAKNILIDNFVEINNRVGSGAGRKASSTVLTLKSSEKITSRENAEISLYDGATLNLVSSSNQSVDLWGKVWMGRLQYVGAYLAPSYSTIDTSKVQGETNFRHLAVGDQNAAQAGIIANKKTNIGTLDLWQSAGLSIITPPEGGYESKTKDTPSQNNPKNDVQKTEIQPTQVIDGPFAGGKDTAVNIFH
;
A
#
# COMPACT_ATOMS: atom_id res chain seq x y z
N ARG A 1 -26.76 7.61 -8.55
CA ARG A 1 -25.76 7.62 -7.45
C ARG A 1 -24.50 6.95 -7.97
N TRP A 2 -23.39 7.66 -8.11
CA TRP A 2 -22.14 7.07 -8.58
C TRP A 2 -21.36 6.68 -7.33
N ALA A 3 -21.08 5.39 -7.15
CA ALA A 3 -20.32 4.92 -6.01
C ALA A 3 -18.83 5.19 -6.25
N ASN A 4 -18.14 5.79 -5.27
CA ASN A 4 -16.68 5.78 -5.21
C ASN A 4 -16.25 4.33 -4.94
N ARG A 5 -16.02 3.57 -6.02
CA ARG A 5 -15.66 2.16 -5.94
C ARG A 5 -14.15 2.02 -5.83
N THR A 6 -13.70 1.09 -5.02
CA THR A 6 -12.30 0.65 -4.96
C THR A 6 -12.16 -0.66 -5.70
N THR A 7 -11.20 -0.75 -6.62
CA THR A 7 -10.82 -2.03 -7.22
C THR A 7 -10.04 -2.84 -6.19
N ARG A 8 -10.41 -4.10 -5.97
CA ARG A 8 -9.67 -5.01 -5.08
C ARG A 8 -9.19 -6.21 -5.90
N VAL A 9 -7.89 -6.28 -6.13
CA VAL A 9 -7.24 -7.39 -6.85
C VAL A 9 -6.43 -8.18 -5.83
N ASN A 10 -6.64 -9.50 -5.79
CA ASN A 10 -5.95 -10.36 -4.83
C ASN A 10 -5.30 -11.53 -5.58
N PHE A 11 -4.02 -11.75 -5.34
CA PHE A 11 -3.29 -12.94 -5.75
C PHE A 11 -2.93 -13.73 -4.51
N ASP A 12 -3.20 -15.04 -4.53
CA ASP A 12 -2.77 -16.00 -3.51
C ASP A 12 -1.99 -17.11 -4.24
N ALA A 13 -0.67 -17.09 -4.09
CA ALA A 13 0.23 -17.93 -4.86
C ALA A 13 1.36 -18.49 -4.00
N LYS A 14 2.01 -19.54 -4.51
CA LYS A 14 3.19 -20.10 -3.87
C LYS A 14 4.37 -19.13 -3.94
N ASN A 15 4.62 -18.59 -5.14
CA ASN A 15 5.66 -17.61 -5.43
C ASN A 15 5.06 -16.52 -6.31
N ILE A 16 5.47 -15.27 -6.10
CA ILE A 16 5.12 -14.13 -6.94
C ILE A 16 6.42 -13.51 -7.44
N LEU A 17 6.59 -13.52 -8.76
CA LEU A 17 7.73 -12.93 -9.45
C LEU A 17 7.23 -11.78 -10.34
N ILE A 18 7.70 -10.56 -10.07
CA ILE A 18 7.43 -9.38 -10.88
C ILE A 18 8.61 -9.20 -11.84
N ASP A 19 8.47 -9.74 -13.05
CA ASP A 19 9.55 -9.79 -14.04
C ASP A 19 9.68 -8.53 -14.91
N ASN A 20 8.66 -7.68 -14.92
CA ASN A 20 8.61 -6.49 -15.75
C ASN A 20 7.98 -5.34 -14.96
N PHE A 21 7.03 -4.59 -15.51
CA PHE A 21 6.38 -3.50 -14.78
C PHE A 21 4.99 -3.86 -14.25
N VAL A 22 4.60 -3.21 -13.15
CA VAL A 22 3.24 -3.20 -12.61
C VAL A 22 2.86 -1.77 -12.27
N GLU A 23 1.78 -1.27 -12.87
CA GLU A 23 1.25 0.07 -12.60
C GLU A 23 -0.10 -0.04 -11.89
N ILE A 24 -0.18 0.49 -10.68
CA ILE A 24 -1.36 0.38 -9.82
C ILE A 24 -2.10 1.72 -9.83
N ASN A 25 -3.37 1.68 -10.24
CA ASN A 25 -4.24 2.84 -10.36
C ASN A 25 -3.76 3.90 -11.38
N ASN A 26 -3.10 3.50 -12.46
CA ASN A 26 -2.66 4.44 -13.51
C ASN A 26 -3.84 5.15 -14.19
N ARG A 27 -3.55 6.27 -14.88
CA ARG A 27 -4.49 6.89 -15.81
C ARG A 27 -4.87 5.93 -16.94
N VAL A 28 -6.06 6.11 -17.48
CA VAL A 28 -6.47 5.46 -18.73
C VAL A 28 -6.26 6.44 -19.88
N GLY A 29 -5.48 6.02 -20.90
CA GLY A 29 -5.16 6.84 -22.06
C GLY A 29 -4.41 8.13 -21.69
N SER A 30 -4.81 9.25 -22.32
CA SER A 30 -4.25 10.58 -22.02
C SER A 30 -4.79 11.20 -20.73
N GLY A 31 -5.79 10.57 -20.08
CA GLY A 31 -6.45 11.10 -18.90
C GLY A 31 -7.58 12.10 -19.18
N ALA A 32 -7.93 12.30 -20.47
CA ALA A 32 -9.16 12.96 -20.92
C ALA A 32 -10.34 11.99 -20.76
N GLY A 33 -10.76 11.75 -19.53
CA GLY A 33 -11.82 10.80 -19.20
C GLY A 33 -12.10 10.76 -17.71
N ARG A 34 -12.89 9.77 -17.28
CA ARG A 34 -13.14 9.54 -15.85
C ARG A 34 -11.82 9.26 -15.13
N LYS A 35 -11.60 9.97 -14.03
CA LYS A 35 -10.42 9.80 -13.19
C LYS A 35 -10.50 8.45 -12.46
N ALA A 36 -9.34 7.80 -12.31
CA ALA A 36 -9.23 6.60 -11.48
C ALA A 36 -9.62 6.94 -10.03
N SER A 37 -10.35 6.05 -9.36
CA SER A 37 -10.83 6.26 -7.99
C SER A 37 -9.82 5.75 -6.96
N SER A 38 -9.70 4.44 -6.81
CA SER A 38 -8.71 3.80 -5.95
C SER A 38 -8.56 2.32 -6.30
N THR A 39 -7.37 1.78 -6.06
CA THR A 39 -7.07 0.36 -6.27
C THR A 39 -6.28 -0.18 -5.10
N VAL A 40 -6.70 -1.33 -4.57
CA VAL A 40 -5.95 -2.13 -3.62
C VAL A 40 -5.51 -3.41 -4.33
N LEU A 41 -4.20 -3.58 -4.49
CA LEU A 41 -3.58 -4.81 -4.97
C LEU A 41 -2.99 -5.56 -3.78
N THR A 42 -3.40 -6.80 -3.57
CA THR A 42 -2.83 -7.70 -2.56
C THR A 42 -2.05 -8.80 -3.24
N LEU A 43 -0.76 -8.88 -2.93
CA LEU A 43 0.14 -9.97 -3.33
C LEU A 43 0.41 -10.82 -2.10
N LYS A 44 -0.23 -11.99 -2.03
CA LYS A 44 -0.01 -12.97 -0.96
C LYS A 44 0.80 -14.13 -1.50
N SER A 45 1.92 -14.38 -0.84
CA SER A 45 2.79 -15.50 -1.12
C SER A 45 2.97 -16.39 0.11
N SER A 46 2.98 -17.71 -0.10
CA SER A 46 3.38 -18.65 0.94
C SER A 46 4.89 -18.83 1.03
N GLU A 47 5.62 -18.58 -0.06
CA GLU A 47 7.07 -18.57 -0.13
C GLU A 47 7.56 -17.16 -0.40
N LYS A 48 7.87 -16.82 -1.66
CA LYS A 48 8.59 -15.59 -1.98
C LYS A 48 7.74 -14.58 -2.75
N ILE A 49 7.97 -13.29 -2.49
CA ILE A 49 7.63 -12.21 -3.42
C ILE A 49 8.94 -11.56 -3.84
N THR A 50 9.20 -11.50 -5.15
CA THR A 50 10.42 -10.86 -5.66
C THR A 50 10.19 -10.16 -6.98
N SER A 51 11.06 -9.21 -7.32
CA SER A 51 11.09 -8.58 -8.64
C SER A 51 12.44 -8.71 -9.33
N ARG A 52 12.50 -8.52 -10.65
CA ARG A 52 13.77 -8.36 -11.37
C ARG A 52 14.36 -6.97 -11.12
N GLU A 53 15.66 -6.81 -11.37
CA GLU A 53 16.34 -5.50 -11.25
C GLU A 53 15.79 -4.44 -12.23
N ASN A 54 15.32 -4.85 -13.40
CA ASN A 54 14.70 -3.98 -14.39
C ASN A 54 13.18 -3.88 -14.24
N ALA A 55 12.59 -4.52 -13.23
CA ALA A 55 11.17 -4.39 -12.95
C ALA A 55 10.85 -2.98 -12.43
N GLU A 56 9.65 -2.49 -12.70
CA GLU A 56 9.19 -1.22 -12.14
C GLU A 56 7.79 -1.38 -11.54
N ILE A 57 7.65 -1.04 -10.26
CA ILE A 57 6.36 -1.03 -9.59
C ILE A 57 5.97 0.42 -9.36
N SER A 58 4.93 0.90 -10.03
CA SER A 58 4.46 2.28 -9.94
C SER A 58 3.10 2.36 -9.26
N LEU A 59 3.04 3.05 -8.12
CA LEU A 59 1.81 3.39 -7.43
C LEU A 59 1.44 4.84 -7.75
N TYR A 60 0.25 5.03 -8.30
CA TYR A 60 -0.34 6.34 -8.56
C TYR A 60 -1.26 6.77 -7.41
N ASP A 61 -1.81 7.97 -7.48
CA ASP A 61 -2.77 8.48 -6.50
C ASP A 61 -3.91 7.48 -6.25
N GLY A 62 -4.22 7.18 -4.99
CA GLY A 62 -5.25 6.23 -4.58
C GLY A 62 -4.86 4.75 -4.70
N ALA A 63 -3.58 4.44 -4.94
CA ALA A 63 -3.07 3.06 -4.98
C ALA A 63 -2.61 2.56 -3.61
N THR A 64 -3.00 1.32 -3.28
CA THR A 64 -2.47 0.55 -2.16
C THR A 64 -1.92 -0.78 -2.65
N LEU A 65 -0.70 -1.12 -2.23
CA LEU A 65 -0.07 -2.42 -2.46
C LEU A 65 0.13 -3.13 -1.11
N ASN A 66 -0.60 -4.23 -0.90
CA ASN A 66 -0.40 -5.09 0.27
C ASN A 66 0.52 -6.24 -0.13
N LEU A 67 1.61 -6.42 0.63
CA LEU A 67 2.54 -7.53 0.49
C LEU A 67 2.37 -8.44 1.71
N VAL A 68 2.04 -9.70 1.46
CA VAL A 68 1.81 -10.68 2.51
C VAL A 68 2.73 -11.87 2.25
N SER A 69 3.69 -12.10 3.15
CA SER A 69 4.57 -13.26 3.12
C SER A 69 4.32 -14.08 4.37
N SER A 70 3.73 -15.26 4.19
CA SER A 70 3.21 -16.09 5.28
C SER A 70 4.29 -16.98 5.91
N SER A 71 5.41 -17.17 5.22
CA SER A 71 6.60 -17.85 5.75
C SER A 71 7.63 -16.82 6.20
N ASN A 72 8.65 -17.24 6.96
CA ASN A 72 9.80 -16.40 7.33
C ASN A 72 10.63 -15.91 6.13
N GLN A 73 10.11 -16.01 4.90
CA GLN A 73 10.74 -15.54 3.69
C GLN A 73 10.50 -14.05 3.48
N SER A 74 11.56 -13.41 2.97
CA SER A 74 11.58 -11.99 2.68
C SER A 74 10.82 -11.64 1.41
N VAL A 75 10.38 -10.39 1.35
CA VAL A 75 9.97 -9.72 0.13
C VAL A 75 11.18 -8.97 -0.43
N ASP A 76 11.60 -9.30 -1.65
CA ASP A 76 12.79 -8.73 -2.28
C ASP A 76 12.44 -7.99 -3.58
N LEU A 77 12.27 -6.68 -3.51
CA LEU A 77 11.99 -5.83 -4.67
C LEU A 77 13.30 -5.24 -5.21
N TRP A 78 13.85 -5.90 -6.21
CA TRP A 78 15.12 -5.53 -6.85
C TRP A 78 15.00 -4.32 -7.77
N GLY A 79 13.88 -4.23 -8.47
CA GLY A 79 13.58 -3.12 -9.36
C GLY A 79 13.11 -1.86 -8.65
N LYS A 80 12.92 -0.79 -9.43
CA LYS A 80 12.50 0.51 -8.90
C LYS A 80 11.04 0.48 -8.44
N VAL A 81 10.80 0.95 -7.24
CA VAL A 81 9.45 1.13 -6.68
C VAL A 81 9.14 2.62 -6.62
N TRP A 82 8.15 3.07 -7.38
CA TRP A 82 7.66 4.44 -7.39
C TRP A 82 6.40 4.56 -6.53
N MET A 83 6.42 5.47 -5.57
CA MET A 83 5.27 5.83 -4.75
C MET A 83 4.84 7.27 -5.08
N GLY A 84 3.59 7.41 -5.56
CA GLY A 84 3.00 8.70 -5.88
C GLY A 84 3.49 9.29 -7.20
N ARG A 85 3.61 8.46 -8.25
CA ARG A 85 4.05 8.91 -9.58
C ARG A 85 3.06 9.87 -10.22
N LEU A 86 3.52 10.78 -11.08
CA LEU A 86 2.68 11.74 -11.77
C LEU A 86 1.64 11.04 -12.66
N GLN A 87 0.39 11.07 -12.23
CA GLN A 87 -0.67 10.34 -12.92
C GLN A 87 -1.14 11.03 -14.21
N TYR A 88 -1.23 12.37 -14.20
CA TYR A 88 -1.67 13.18 -15.33
C TYR A 88 -0.68 14.29 -15.64
N VAL A 89 -0.44 14.52 -16.93
CA VAL A 89 0.41 15.63 -17.39
C VAL A 89 -0.17 16.95 -16.89
N GLY A 90 0.68 17.80 -16.30
CA GLY A 90 0.30 19.11 -15.77
C GLY A 90 -0.31 19.10 -14.36
N ALA A 91 -0.56 17.94 -13.76
CA ALA A 91 -1.15 17.84 -12.41
C ALA A 91 -0.09 17.91 -11.28
N TYR A 92 0.92 18.77 -11.43
CA TYR A 92 2.07 18.87 -10.53
C TYR A 92 1.72 19.31 -9.10
N LEU A 93 0.60 20.04 -8.93
CA LEU A 93 0.16 20.53 -7.63
C LEU A 93 -0.79 19.54 -6.92
N ALA A 94 -1.24 18.49 -7.59
CA ALA A 94 -2.13 17.51 -6.98
C ALA A 94 -1.32 16.61 -6.03
N PRO A 95 -1.71 16.50 -4.75
CA PRO A 95 -1.10 15.51 -3.87
C PRO A 95 -1.43 14.12 -4.38
N SER A 96 -0.41 13.26 -4.48
CA SER A 96 -0.57 11.87 -4.88
C SER A 96 -0.36 10.98 -3.67
N TYR A 97 -1.43 10.35 -3.19
CA TYR A 97 -1.39 9.46 -2.03
C TYR A 97 -1.18 8.02 -2.47
N SER A 98 -0.21 7.34 -1.86
CA SER A 98 0.01 5.92 -2.11
C SER A 98 0.46 5.20 -0.84
N THR A 99 0.11 3.92 -0.75
CA THR A 99 0.44 3.11 0.42
C THR A 99 1.03 1.77 0.01
N ILE A 100 2.15 1.40 0.64
CA ILE A 100 2.64 0.02 0.63
C ILE A 100 2.47 -0.54 2.05
N ASP A 101 1.69 -1.60 2.17
CA ASP A 101 1.48 -2.30 3.43
C ASP A 101 2.26 -3.62 3.41
N THR A 102 3.27 -3.71 4.26
CA THR A 102 4.10 -4.89 4.47
C THR A 102 3.88 -5.48 5.86
N SER A 103 2.91 -4.98 6.65
CA SER A 103 2.67 -5.37 8.04
C SER A 103 2.52 -6.88 8.27
N LYS A 104 2.14 -7.62 7.22
CA LYS A 104 1.94 -9.07 7.22
C LYS A 104 3.08 -9.87 6.58
N VAL A 105 4.24 -9.25 6.34
CA VAL A 105 5.47 -9.94 5.93
C VAL A 105 6.17 -10.46 7.19
N GLN A 106 6.31 -11.79 7.31
CA GLN A 106 7.01 -12.40 8.45
C GLN A 106 8.54 -12.30 8.34
N GLY A 107 9.08 -12.41 7.12
CA GLY A 107 10.49 -12.18 6.83
C GLY A 107 10.87 -10.69 6.81
N GLU A 108 11.94 -10.35 6.11
CA GLU A 108 12.35 -8.95 5.89
C GLU A 108 11.67 -8.37 4.64
N THR A 109 11.48 -7.05 4.61
CA THR A 109 11.09 -6.36 3.38
C THR A 109 12.28 -5.58 2.85
N ASN A 110 12.67 -5.84 1.61
CA ASN A 110 13.83 -5.23 0.97
C ASN A 110 13.40 -4.46 -0.28
N PHE A 111 13.48 -3.13 -0.21
CA PHE A 111 13.40 -2.25 -1.38
C PHE A 111 14.82 -1.92 -1.82
N ARG A 112 15.23 -2.27 -3.03
CA ARG A 112 16.57 -1.88 -3.52
C ARG A 112 16.62 -0.42 -3.98
N HIS A 113 15.54 0.05 -4.60
CA HIS A 113 15.39 1.43 -5.04
C HIS A 113 13.96 1.89 -4.81
N LEU A 114 13.77 2.80 -3.88
CA LEU A 114 12.50 3.45 -3.60
C LEU A 114 12.55 4.89 -4.11
N ALA A 115 11.54 5.30 -4.87
CA ALA A 115 11.38 6.69 -5.29
C ALA A 115 10.01 7.21 -4.89
N VAL A 116 9.97 8.42 -4.35
CA VAL A 116 8.74 9.05 -3.87
C VAL A 116 8.54 10.40 -4.55
N GLY A 117 7.40 10.53 -5.22
CA GLY A 117 7.03 11.70 -6.00
C GLY A 117 7.76 11.79 -7.34
N ASP A 118 7.06 12.40 -8.29
CA ASP A 118 7.53 12.66 -9.65
C ASP A 118 6.92 13.99 -10.08
N GLN A 119 7.67 15.09 -9.89
CA GLN A 119 7.20 16.45 -10.19
C GLN A 119 5.90 16.85 -9.45
N ASN A 120 5.60 16.20 -8.32
CA ASN A 120 4.37 16.42 -7.57
C ASN A 120 4.56 16.40 -6.05
N ALA A 121 3.55 16.86 -5.32
CA ALA A 121 3.52 16.83 -3.86
C ALA A 121 3.06 15.46 -3.33
N ALA A 122 3.72 14.38 -3.75
CA ALA A 122 3.35 13.02 -3.33
C ALA A 122 3.44 12.85 -1.81
N GLN A 123 2.50 12.09 -1.25
CA GLN A 123 2.47 11.73 0.17
C GLN A 123 2.38 10.20 0.25
N ALA A 124 3.52 9.56 0.44
CA ALA A 124 3.64 8.12 0.48
C ALA A 124 3.64 7.60 1.93
N GLY A 125 2.96 6.48 2.14
CA GLY A 125 2.95 5.76 3.42
C GLY A 125 3.46 4.34 3.26
N ILE A 126 4.39 3.91 4.11
CA ILE A 126 4.77 2.51 4.27
C ILE A 126 4.33 2.06 5.65
N ILE A 127 3.43 1.08 5.70
CA ILE A 127 3.14 0.34 6.93
C ILE A 127 4.13 -0.83 6.94
N ALA A 128 5.19 -0.69 7.73
CA ALA A 128 6.34 -1.57 7.70
C ALA A 128 6.09 -2.87 8.48
N ASN A 129 6.73 -3.97 8.07
CA ASN A 129 6.94 -5.11 8.97
C ASN A 129 8.01 -4.78 10.02
N LYS A 130 8.37 -5.77 10.85
CA LYS A 130 9.39 -5.59 11.90
C LYS A 130 10.74 -5.13 11.36
N LYS A 131 11.12 -5.57 10.15
CA LYS A 131 12.42 -5.25 9.55
C LYS A 131 12.26 -4.87 8.08
N THR A 132 12.44 -3.59 7.81
CA THR A 132 12.39 -2.99 6.47
C THR A 132 13.75 -2.42 6.12
N ASN A 133 14.27 -2.80 4.97
CA ASN A 133 15.51 -2.31 4.40
C ASN A 133 15.17 -1.56 3.10
N ILE A 134 15.63 -0.32 3.00
CA ILE A 134 15.53 0.52 1.83
C ILE A 134 16.95 0.81 1.39
N GLY A 135 17.29 0.43 0.15
CA GLY A 135 18.51 0.83 -0.52
C GLY A 135 18.42 2.31 -0.89
N THR A 136 18.70 2.64 -2.15
CA THR A 136 18.61 4.03 -2.62
C THR A 136 17.19 4.57 -2.43
N LEU A 137 17.11 5.77 -1.84
CA LEU A 137 15.88 6.52 -1.66
C LEU A 137 15.93 7.84 -2.43
N ASP A 138 15.17 7.93 -3.52
CA ASP A 138 14.97 9.18 -4.27
C ASP A 138 13.72 9.89 -3.74
N LEU A 139 13.87 11.10 -3.19
CA LEU A 139 12.74 11.94 -2.79
C LEU A 139 12.65 13.17 -3.70
N TRP A 140 11.49 13.39 -4.30
CA TRP A 140 11.21 14.67 -4.95
C TRP A 140 11.11 15.78 -3.90
N GLN A 141 11.50 17.01 -4.25
CA GLN A 141 11.64 18.13 -3.32
C GLN A 141 10.38 18.43 -2.47
N SER A 142 9.19 18.15 -2.99
CA SER A 142 7.90 18.36 -2.32
C SER A 142 7.24 17.05 -1.86
N ALA A 143 7.93 15.92 -1.94
CA ALA A 143 7.40 14.63 -1.54
C ALA A 143 7.57 14.38 -0.04
N GLY A 144 6.55 13.79 0.57
CA GLY A 144 6.59 13.25 1.92
C GLY A 144 6.59 11.72 1.90
N LEU A 145 7.39 11.11 2.79
CA LEU A 145 7.37 9.68 3.06
C LEU A 145 7.17 9.46 4.56
N SER A 146 6.10 8.75 4.92
CA SER A 146 5.85 8.28 6.28
C SER A 146 6.07 6.77 6.35
N ILE A 147 6.94 6.33 7.26
CA ILE A 147 7.16 4.90 7.53
C ILE A 147 6.69 4.62 8.95
N ILE A 148 5.69 3.76 9.08
CA ILE A 148 5.06 3.40 10.35
C ILE A 148 5.53 1.99 10.70
N THR A 149 6.25 1.82 11.79
CA THR A 149 6.70 0.51 12.29
C THR A 149 5.65 -0.12 13.22
N PRO A 150 5.70 -1.46 13.42
CA PRO A 150 4.76 -2.11 14.33
C PRO A 150 4.97 -1.65 15.78
N PRO A 151 3.91 -1.53 16.60
CA PRO A 151 4.05 -1.31 18.04
C PRO A 151 4.62 -2.55 18.74
N GLU A 152 4.98 -2.46 20.03
CA GLU A 152 5.58 -3.55 20.84
C GLU A 152 4.76 -4.87 20.79
N GLY A 153 3.43 -4.79 20.67
CA GLY A 153 2.53 -5.95 20.56
C GLY A 153 2.26 -6.44 19.12
N GLY A 154 2.86 -5.81 18.11
CA GLY A 154 2.50 -6.01 16.70
C GLY A 154 1.18 -5.36 16.31
N TYR A 155 0.85 -5.40 15.02
CA TYR A 155 -0.44 -4.88 14.54
C TYR A 155 -1.57 -5.83 14.92
N GLU A 156 -2.64 -5.30 15.51
CA GLU A 156 -3.83 -6.11 15.80
C GLU A 156 -4.55 -6.53 14.50
N SER A 157 -4.86 -7.81 14.35
CA SER A 157 -5.75 -8.27 13.29
C SER A 157 -7.18 -7.88 13.63
N LYS A 158 -7.76 -6.93 12.90
CA LYS A 158 -9.21 -6.63 12.97
C LYS A 158 -10.02 -7.76 12.32
N THR A 159 -10.13 -8.91 12.98
CA THR A 159 -11.24 -9.85 12.81
C THR A 159 -12.14 -9.71 14.03
N LYS A 160 -12.97 -8.67 14.03
CA LYS A 160 -14.22 -8.71 14.80
C LYS A 160 -15.29 -9.22 13.84
N ASP A 161 -15.54 -10.53 13.86
CA ASP A 161 -16.76 -11.08 13.32
C ASP A 161 -17.92 -10.33 13.96
N THR A 162 -18.64 -9.55 13.17
CA THR A 162 -19.91 -8.98 13.63
C THR A 162 -20.92 -10.12 13.50
N PRO A 163 -21.60 -10.56 14.57
CA PRO A 163 -22.67 -11.54 14.40
C PRO A 163 -23.75 -10.92 13.51
N SER A 164 -24.05 -11.56 12.38
CA SER A 164 -25.17 -11.18 11.53
C SER A 164 -26.47 -11.34 12.32
N GLN A 165 -26.97 -10.24 12.90
CA GLN A 165 -28.33 -10.20 13.44
C GLN A 165 -29.31 -10.22 12.26
N ASN A 166 -29.76 -11.44 11.93
CA ASN A 166 -31.01 -11.63 11.20
C ASN A 166 -32.15 -11.10 12.07
N ASN A 167 -32.71 -9.94 11.71
CA ASN A 167 -33.99 -9.49 12.27
C ASN A 167 -35.06 -9.46 11.17
N PRO A 168 -36.27 -10.02 11.40
CA PRO A 168 -37.39 -9.92 10.47
C PRO A 168 -37.89 -8.47 10.33
N LYS A 169 -38.46 -8.17 9.15
CA LYS A 169 -39.02 -6.89 8.68
C LYS A 169 -39.75 -6.07 9.77
N ASN A 170 -39.51 -4.76 9.80
CA ASN A 170 -40.53 -3.73 10.08
C ASN A 170 -40.12 -2.33 9.57
N ASP A 171 -41.10 -1.63 8.99
CA ASP A 171 -41.05 -0.34 8.28
C ASP A 171 -40.85 0.88 9.20
N VAL A 172 -39.60 1.25 9.51
CA VAL A 172 -39.26 2.58 10.03
C VAL A 172 -37.94 3.05 9.41
N GLN A 173 -37.85 4.33 9.04
CA GLN A 173 -36.65 4.98 8.50
C GLN A 173 -35.44 4.66 9.39
N LYS A 174 -34.58 3.75 8.90
CA LYS A 174 -33.50 3.13 9.66
C LYS A 174 -32.37 4.13 9.90
N THR A 175 -32.06 4.43 11.16
CA THR A 175 -30.80 5.10 11.51
C THR A 175 -29.66 4.14 11.18
N GLU A 176 -28.92 4.44 10.12
CA GLU A 176 -27.76 3.66 9.71
C GLU A 176 -26.58 4.04 10.61
N ILE A 177 -26.31 3.20 11.61
CA ILE A 177 -25.10 3.35 12.44
C ILE A 177 -23.91 3.00 11.55
N GLN A 178 -23.08 4.00 11.23
CA GLN A 178 -21.83 3.74 10.51
C GLN A 178 -20.89 2.90 11.39
N PRO A 179 -20.15 1.95 10.80
CA PRO A 179 -19.17 1.18 11.55
C PRO A 179 -18.15 2.12 12.18
N THR A 180 -17.68 1.79 13.39
CA THR A 180 -16.66 2.57 14.08
C THR A 180 -15.40 2.67 13.21
N GLN A 181 -15.06 3.90 12.80
CA GLN A 181 -13.79 4.19 12.17
C GLN A 181 -12.75 4.41 13.27
N VAL A 182 -11.81 3.47 13.40
CA VAL A 182 -10.64 3.65 14.26
C VAL A 182 -9.63 4.48 13.46
N ILE A 183 -9.27 5.64 13.99
CA ILE A 183 -8.24 6.52 13.45
C ILE A 183 -7.01 6.36 14.31
N ASP A 184 -5.89 5.96 13.69
CA ASP A 184 -4.63 5.79 14.39
C ASP A 184 -3.89 7.13 14.47
N GLY A 185 -3.56 7.55 15.70
CA GLY A 185 -2.64 8.67 15.95
C GLY A 185 -1.18 8.22 15.92
N PRO A 186 -0.20 9.13 16.03
CA PRO A 186 1.20 8.75 16.14
C PRO A 186 1.41 7.89 17.41
N PHE A 187 2.09 6.75 17.25
CA PHE A 187 2.47 5.85 18.34
C PHE A 187 3.95 5.46 18.22
N ALA A 188 4.53 4.96 19.32
CA ALA A 188 5.91 4.50 19.33
C ALA A 188 6.03 3.10 18.71
N GLY A 189 7.05 2.90 17.86
CA GLY A 189 7.43 1.58 17.36
C GLY A 189 7.92 0.67 18.49
N GLY A 190 7.77 -0.64 18.30
CA GLY A 190 8.29 -1.66 19.21
C GLY A 190 9.83 -1.70 19.22
N LYS A 191 10.41 -2.21 20.30
CA LYS A 191 11.86 -2.23 20.55
C LYS A 191 12.66 -2.98 19.49
N ASP A 192 12.08 -4.04 18.92
CA ASP A 192 12.73 -4.89 17.92
C ASP A 192 12.40 -4.48 16.47
N THR A 193 11.94 -3.25 16.25
CA THR A 193 11.61 -2.74 14.92
C THR A 193 12.76 -1.94 14.34
N ALA A 194 13.07 -2.19 13.06
CA ALA A 194 14.16 -1.53 12.37
C ALA A 194 13.75 -1.10 10.95
N VAL A 195 14.05 0.15 10.63
CA VAL A 195 14.00 0.70 9.27
C VAL A 195 15.40 1.16 8.91
N ASN A 196 16.04 0.43 8.01
CA ASN A 196 17.39 0.75 7.55
C ASN A 196 17.28 1.44 6.19
N ILE A 197 17.78 2.66 6.06
CA ILE A 197 17.85 3.39 4.80
C ILE A 197 19.33 3.54 4.43
N PHE A 198 19.74 2.91 3.34
CA PHE A 198 21.08 2.96 2.80
C PHE A 198 21.17 4.04 1.72
N HIS A 199 22.34 4.63 1.52
CA HIS A 199 22.56 5.65 0.49
C HIS A 199 23.61 5.15 -0.50
#